data_AF-A0A835YGZ7-F1
#
_entry.id   AF-A0A835YGZ7-F1
#
_cell.length_a   1.000
_cell.length_b   1.000
_cell.length_c   1.000
_cell.angle_alpha   90.00
_cell.angle_beta   90.00
_cell.angle_gamma   90.00
#
_symmetry.space_group_name_H-M   'P 1'
#
loop_
_entity.id
_entity.type
_entity.pdbx_description
1 polymer ?
#
loop_
_entity_poly.entity_id
_entity_poly.type
_entity_poly.pdbx_seq_one_letter_code
_entity_poly.pdbx_strand_id
1 'polypeptide(L)'
;MYWRCLAGATALWLCLLPHSADGAETRGFTTGTPPVIPSHMDGLVVEHVWQFDPDNLAECVVQIQWVPGTDQVVTVHKHGIVRLYPSIDASVDDFVQLIDLRIAVDSDSDHGLLSLNFHPNFAGPNGTKTAFLMYSGNPKDVTLLPNNAAISPKRPADWGSQTGDLPGGYEWPEDLCTNLGPDNYNGEICEKVYYMDRVNVNLDAATPVMTPDITLYAGVCGSSSTHGPGSLLEINGDFYFSMGDGSQFAAMGSQFIPAPLNIIDPGFPDVDACYVPGAGLDQGQFRAQRLDFPNGKVMRIPGKLLDSPTPLTFDDMEIVTKGNRQPFRMFYRETDDTLFIGDVGQAST
;
A
#
# COMPACT_ATOMS: atom_id res chain seq x y z
N MET A 1 34.01 -11.79 -15.57
CA MET A 1 35.12 -11.90 -14.59
C MET A 1 35.39 -13.40 -14.41
N TYR A 2 36.55 -13.88 -14.87
CA TYR A 2 36.90 -15.31 -14.93
C TYR A 2 37.42 -15.80 -13.59
N TRP A 3 37.02 -17.01 -13.16
CA TRP A 3 37.76 -17.78 -12.16
C TRP A 3 38.18 -19.14 -12.73
N ARG A 4 39.50 -19.38 -12.65
CA ARG A 4 40.19 -20.61 -13.00
C ARG A 4 40.25 -21.54 -11.78
N CYS A 5 40.03 -22.83 -12.01
CA CYS A 5 40.45 -23.88 -11.09
C CYS A 5 41.98 -24.02 -11.07
N LEU A 6 42.55 -24.20 -9.88
CA LEU A 6 43.91 -24.72 -9.68
C LEU A 6 43.83 -25.89 -8.70
N ALA A 7 44.37 -27.03 -9.15
CA ALA A 7 44.59 -28.23 -8.36
C ALA A 7 45.96 -28.18 -7.67
N GLY A 8 46.08 -28.76 -6.46
CA GLY A 8 47.36 -28.88 -5.76
C GLY A 8 47.34 -29.51 -4.36
N ALA A 9 47.13 -30.83 -4.31
CA ALA A 9 47.72 -31.84 -3.42
C ALA A 9 47.68 -31.76 -1.86
N THR A 10 47.17 -32.88 -1.31
CA THR A 10 47.57 -33.66 -0.10
C THR A 10 47.12 -33.24 1.32
N ALA A 11 46.05 -33.94 1.75
CA ALA A 11 45.89 -34.70 3.00
C ALA A 11 45.82 -33.96 4.35
N LEU A 12 44.59 -33.83 4.85
CA LEU A 12 44.23 -34.36 6.17
C LEU A 12 42.75 -34.76 6.15
N TRP A 13 42.47 -36.06 6.22
CA TRP A 13 41.12 -36.57 6.49
C TRP A 13 40.81 -36.28 7.95
N LEU A 14 40.10 -35.18 8.20
CA LEU A 14 39.33 -35.02 9.43
C LEU A 14 37.89 -35.39 9.06
N CYS A 15 37.46 -36.58 9.48
CA CYS A 15 36.05 -36.93 9.55
C CYS A 15 35.39 -36.02 10.59
N LEU A 16 35.02 -34.81 10.19
CA LEU A 16 33.97 -34.08 10.87
C LEU A 16 32.67 -34.79 10.50
N LEU A 17 32.19 -35.61 11.44
CA LEU A 17 30.81 -36.04 11.44
C LEU A 17 29.95 -34.77 11.28
N PRO A 18 29.14 -34.64 10.22
CA PRO A 18 28.12 -33.60 10.24
C PRO A 18 27.28 -33.88 11.47
N HIS A 19 27.18 -32.88 12.36
CA HIS A 19 26.03 -32.84 13.25
C HIS A 19 24.82 -32.96 12.35
N SER A 20 24.02 -33.99 12.57
CA SER A 20 22.72 -34.14 11.95
C SER A 20 21.94 -32.87 12.23
N ALA A 21 21.90 -31.96 11.24
CA ALA A 21 20.83 -31.00 11.14
C ALA A 21 19.58 -31.84 10.88
N ASP A 22 18.88 -32.15 11.96
CA ASP A 22 17.62 -32.86 11.93
C ASP A 22 16.67 -32.11 10.98
N GLY A 23 16.30 -32.77 9.89
CA GLY A 23 14.93 -32.70 9.36
C GLY A 23 14.54 -31.57 8.41
N ALA A 24 15.45 -30.81 7.80
CA ALA A 24 15.06 -29.97 6.67
C ALA A 24 14.94 -30.83 5.40
N GLU A 25 13.77 -31.45 5.20
CA GLU A 25 13.40 -32.02 3.90
C GLU A 25 13.30 -30.88 2.89
N THR A 26 14.31 -30.74 2.03
CA THR A 26 14.20 -29.92 0.81
C THR A 26 13.07 -30.47 -0.07
N ARG A 27 11.96 -29.74 -0.17
CA ARG A 27 10.80 -30.10 -0.99
C ARG A 27 10.85 -29.40 -2.34
N GLY A 28 10.63 -30.19 -3.40
CA GLY A 28 10.24 -29.70 -4.73
C GLY A 28 11.29 -28.91 -5.53
N PHE A 29 12.27 -29.59 -6.12
CA PHE A 29 13.11 -28.99 -7.17
C PHE A 29 12.70 -29.51 -8.55
N THR A 30 12.46 -28.62 -9.51
CA THR A 30 12.74 -28.90 -10.93
C THR A 30 14.22 -28.63 -11.21
N THR A 31 14.80 -29.47 -12.07
CA THR A 31 16.23 -29.53 -12.39
C THR A 31 16.79 -28.20 -12.89
N GLY A 32 17.75 -27.60 -12.19
CA GLY A 32 18.62 -26.53 -12.73
C GLY A 32 18.94 -25.35 -11.81
N THR A 33 18.18 -25.15 -10.73
CA THR A 33 18.36 -23.98 -9.85
C THR A 33 19.22 -24.35 -8.62
N PRO A 34 20.17 -23.51 -8.17
CA PRO A 34 21.06 -23.83 -7.06
C PRO A 34 20.27 -24.16 -5.78
N PRO A 35 20.79 -25.05 -4.91
CA PRO A 35 20.12 -25.41 -3.67
C PRO A 35 19.82 -24.16 -2.83
N VAL A 36 18.60 -24.10 -2.29
CA VAL A 36 18.23 -23.15 -1.24
C VAL A 36 19.22 -23.35 -0.11
N ILE A 37 20.04 -22.33 0.18
CA ILE A 37 20.86 -22.30 1.38
C ILE A 37 19.94 -21.72 2.45
N PRO A 38 19.40 -22.53 3.38
CA PRO A 38 18.67 -21.98 4.51
C PRO A 38 19.57 -20.97 5.22
N SER A 39 19.11 -19.71 5.28
CA SER A 39 19.78 -18.74 6.13
C SER A 39 19.31 -18.98 7.54
N HIS A 40 20.24 -19.36 8.41
CA HIS A 40 19.98 -19.57 9.83
C HIS A 40 20.23 -18.24 10.55
N MET A 41 19.17 -17.63 11.09
CA MET A 41 19.27 -16.56 12.08
C MET A 41 18.70 -17.10 13.38
N ASP A 42 19.52 -17.32 14.42
CA ASP A 42 19.13 -17.70 15.79
C ASP A 42 17.76 -18.40 15.95
N GLY A 43 17.61 -19.59 15.35
CA GLY A 43 16.40 -20.42 15.47
C GLY A 43 15.30 -20.19 14.42
N LEU A 44 15.48 -19.25 13.49
CA LEU A 44 14.66 -19.06 12.30
C LEU A 44 15.37 -19.64 11.06
N VAL A 45 14.65 -20.45 10.31
CA VAL A 45 15.07 -20.93 8.99
C VAL A 45 14.27 -20.18 7.94
N VAL A 46 14.95 -19.44 7.07
CA VAL A 46 14.33 -18.80 5.90
C VAL A 46 14.60 -19.65 4.68
N GLU A 47 13.55 -20.15 4.06
CA GLU A 47 13.59 -20.93 2.83
C GLU A 47 13.08 -20.10 1.66
N HIS A 48 13.81 -20.16 0.55
CA HIS A 48 13.43 -19.47 -0.68
C HIS A 48 12.52 -20.38 -1.50
N VAL A 49 11.25 -20.02 -1.62
CA VAL A 49 10.24 -20.82 -2.35
C VAL A 49 10.19 -20.50 -3.84
N TRP A 50 10.32 -19.22 -4.21
CA TRP A 50 10.29 -18.78 -5.62
C TRP A 50 11.32 -17.69 -5.87
N GLN A 51 12.13 -17.88 -6.92
CA GLN A 51 13.03 -16.86 -7.42
C GLN A 51 12.44 -16.20 -8.67
N PHE A 52 12.08 -14.93 -8.53
CA PHE A 52 11.63 -14.09 -9.63
C PHE A 52 12.82 -13.40 -10.31
N ASP A 53 12.68 -13.08 -11.60
CA ASP A 53 13.70 -12.34 -12.36
C ASP A 53 13.76 -10.88 -11.83
N PRO A 54 14.86 -10.47 -11.17
CA PRO A 54 14.97 -9.12 -10.60
C PRO A 54 15.05 -8.03 -11.68
N ASP A 55 15.42 -8.38 -12.92
CA ASP A 55 15.50 -7.42 -14.04
C ASP A 55 14.15 -7.24 -14.73
N ASN A 56 13.17 -8.12 -14.44
CA ASN A 56 11.82 -8.01 -14.94
C ASN A 56 10.93 -7.29 -13.91
N LEU A 57 10.75 -5.97 -14.10
CA LEU A 57 9.92 -5.16 -13.22
C LEU A 57 8.50 -5.73 -13.02
N ALA A 58 7.92 -6.40 -14.02
CA ALA A 58 6.61 -7.05 -13.90
C ALA A 58 6.57 -8.16 -12.83
N GLU A 59 7.72 -8.63 -12.36
CA GLU A 59 7.87 -9.65 -11.32
C GLU A 59 8.02 -9.07 -9.90
N CYS A 60 7.83 -7.75 -9.72
CA CYS A 60 7.88 -7.13 -8.40
C CYS A 60 6.66 -7.51 -7.53
N VAL A 61 6.78 -8.60 -6.75
CA VAL A 61 5.74 -9.08 -5.83
C VAL A 61 5.68 -8.19 -4.58
N VAL A 62 4.50 -7.65 -4.29
CA VAL A 62 4.27 -6.80 -3.10
C VAL A 62 3.54 -7.53 -1.98
N GLN A 63 2.75 -8.55 -2.33
CA GLN A 63 1.98 -9.36 -1.39
C GLN A 63 1.83 -10.79 -1.91
N ILE A 64 1.80 -11.73 -0.96
CA ILE A 64 1.40 -13.12 -1.16
C ILE A 64 0.19 -13.36 -0.25
N GLN A 65 -0.84 -14.04 -0.76
CA GLN A 65 -2.03 -14.38 0.02
C GLN A 65 -2.58 -15.74 -0.36
N TRP A 66 -2.95 -16.54 0.64
CA TRP A 66 -3.65 -17.81 0.43
C TRP A 66 -5.10 -17.58 0.05
N VAL A 67 -5.60 -18.38 -0.88
CA VAL A 67 -7.04 -18.41 -1.21
C VAL A 67 -7.77 -19.09 -0.04
N PRO A 68 -8.75 -18.43 0.60
CA PRO A 68 -9.44 -19.00 1.74
C PRO A 68 -10.07 -20.36 1.44
N GLY A 69 -9.73 -21.37 2.25
CA GLY A 69 -10.26 -22.73 2.15
C GLY A 69 -9.57 -23.62 1.11
N THR A 70 -8.44 -23.20 0.52
CA THR A 70 -7.66 -24.03 -0.41
C THR A 70 -6.16 -23.93 -0.10
N ASP A 71 -5.36 -24.76 -0.76
CA ASP A 71 -3.89 -24.67 -0.71
C ASP A 71 -3.32 -23.66 -1.71
N GLN A 72 -4.17 -23.06 -2.55
CA GLN A 72 -3.75 -22.17 -3.62
C GLN A 72 -3.24 -20.84 -3.07
N VAL A 73 -2.28 -20.28 -3.77
CA VAL A 73 -1.60 -19.04 -3.37
C VAL A 73 -1.74 -18.02 -4.49
N VAL A 74 -2.02 -16.78 -4.12
CA VAL A 74 -2.03 -15.65 -5.02
C VAL A 74 -0.81 -14.77 -4.75
N THR A 75 -0.13 -14.35 -5.82
CA THR A 75 0.86 -13.28 -5.78
C THR A 75 0.29 -12.01 -6.38
N VAL A 76 0.55 -10.89 -5.71
CA VAL A 76 0.15 -9.55 -6.12
C VAL A 76 1.40 -8.83 -6.60
N HIS A 77 1.42 -8.44 -7.87
CA HIS A 77 2.56 -7.79 -8.50
C HIS A 77 2.29 -6.30 -8.66
N LYS A 78 3.27 -5.48 -8.28
CA LYS A 78 3.20 -4.01 -8.26
C LYS A 78 2.68 -3.40 -9.56
N HIS A 79 3.00 -4.00 -10.70
CA HIS A 79 2.58 -3.53 -12.02
C HIS A 79 1.11 -3.83 -12.36
N GLY A 80 0.30 -4.31 -11.43
CA GLY A 80 -1.12 -4.57 -11.68
C GLY A 80 -1.40 -5.98 -12.20
N ILE A 81 -0.57 -6.96 -11.88
CA ILE A 81 -0.81 -8.36 -12.25
C ILE A 81 -1.11 -9.15 -10.97
N VAL A 82 -2.08 -10.07 -11.07
CA VAL A 82 -2.37 -11.05 -10.02
C VAL A 82 -2.24 -12.44 -10.61
N ARG A 83 -1.46 -13.31 -9.97
CA ARG A 83 -1.25 -14.71 -10.40
C ARG A 83 -1.72 -15.68 -9.33
N LEU A 84 -2.28 -16.80 -9.77
CA LEU A 84 -2.72 -17.92 -8.94
C LEU A 84 -1.80 -19.10 -9.17
N TYR A 85 -1.25 -19.62 -8.09
CA TYR A 85 -0.45 -20.83 -8.04
C TYR A 85 -1.27 -21.96 -7.39
N PRO A 86 -1.16 -23.22 -7.87
CA PRO A 86 -1.83 -24.36 -7.27
C PRO A 86 -1.48 -24.57 -5.79
N SER A 87 -0.25 -24.26 -5.39
CA SER A 87 0.24 -24.24 -4.01
C SER A 87 1.51 -23.41 -3.87
N ILE A 88 2.00 -23.21 -2.64
CA ILE A 88 3.30 -22.57 -2.39
C ILE A 88 4.49 -23.39 -2.93
N ASP A 89 4.30 -24.71 -3.10
CA ASP A 89 5.31 -25.64 -3.60
C ASP A 89 5.30 -25.75 -5.15
N ALA A 90 4.40 -25.04 -5.82
CA ALA A 90 4.32 -25.04 -7.28
C ALA A 90 5.56 -24.38 -7.91
N SER A 91 5.87 -24.75 -9.16
CA SER A 91 6.91 -24.06 -9.93
C SER A 91 6.56 -22.58 -10.09
N VAL A 92 7.57 -21.70 -10.13
CA VAL A 92 7.36 -20.25 -10.35
C VAL A 92 6.66 -19.95 -11.69
N ASP A 93 6.76 -20.87 -12.65
CA ASP A 93 6.11 -20.80 -13.98
C ASP A 93 4.72 -21.49 -14.03
N ASP A 94 4.34 -22.23 -12.98
CA ASP A 94 3.07 -22.96 -12.93
C ASP A 94 1.97 -22.09 -12.31
N PHE A 95 1.61 -21.03 -13.03
CA PHE A 95 0.57 -20.08 -12.60
C PHE A 95 -0.48 -19.82 -13.66
N VAL A 96 -1.64 -19.37 -13.18
CA VAL A 96 -2.68 -18.74 -13.99
C VAL A 96 -2.74 -17.26 -13.65
N GLN A 97 -2.68 -16.38 -14.65
CA GLN A 97 -2.91 -14.95 -14.42
C GLN A 97 -4.41 -14.69 -14.23
N LEU A 98 -4.80 -14.21 -13.05
CA LEU A 98 -6.21 -13.95 -12.71
C LEU A 98 -6.71 -12.63 -13.29
N ILE A 99 -5.89 -11.57 -13.27
CA ILE A 99 -6.25 -10.26 -13.80
C ILE A 99 -5.00 -9.49 -14.24
N ASP A 100 -5.19 -8.59 -15.21
CA ASP A 100 -4.19 -7.65 -15.73
C ASP A 100 -4.73 -6.22 -15.70
N LEU A 101 -4.17 -5.41 -14.82
CA LEU A 101 -4.49 -4.00 -14.60
C LEU A 101 -3.36 -3.08 -15.04
N ARG A 102 -2.37 -3.55 -15.81
CA ARG A 102 -1.20 -2.72 -16.21
C ARG A 102 -1.54 -1.40 -16.88
N ILE A 103 -2.70 -1.32 -17.54
CA ILE A 103 -3.18 -0.08 -18.19
C ILE A 103 -3.80 0.88 -17.15
N ALA A 104 -4.37 0.35 -16.07
CA ALA A 104 -5.06 1.12 -15.04
C ALA A 104 -4.14 1.51 -13.87
N VAL A 105 -3.09 0.73 -13.63
CA VAL A 105 -2.16 0.89 -12.51
C VAL A 105 -0.97 1.75 -12.93
N ASP A 106 -0.64 2.73 -12.09
CA ASP A 106 0.68 3.33 -12.11
C ASP A 106 1.57 2.63 -11.09
N SER A 107 2.80 2.29 -11.47
CA SER A 107 3.70 1.41 -10.73
C SER A 107 5.04 2.05 -10.37
N ASP A 108 5.17 3.36 -10.57
CA ASP A 108 6.37 4.10 -10.19
C ASP A 108 6.45 4.34 -8.68
N SER A 109 7.65 4.23 -8.09
CA SER A 109 7.92 4.54 -6.67
C SER A 109 6.99 3.79 -5.69
N ASP A 110 6.19 4.44 -4.84
CA ASP A 110 5.23 3.77 -3.93
C ASP A 110 3.89 3.45 -4.62
N HIS A 111 3.71 3.85 -5.88
CA HIS A 111 2.52 3.53 -6.65
C HIS A 111 2.56 2.09 -7.16
N GLY A 112 1.40 1.46 -7.27
CA GLY A 112 1.25 0.15 -7.87
C GLY A 112 -0.10 -0.45 -7.60
N LEU A 113 -0.23 -1.73 -7.91
CA LEU A 113 -1.14 -2.62 -7.20
C LEU A 113 -0.48 -2.97 -5.88
N LEU A 114 -1.11 -2.56 -4.79
CA LEU A 114 -0.50 -2.49 -3.46
C LEU A 114 -0.97 -3.64 -2.58
N SER A 115 -2.23 -4.01 -2.70
CA SER A 115 -2.80 -5.06 -1.88
C SER A 115 -3.98 -5.78 -2.54
N LEU A 116 -4.18 -7.03 -2.12
CA LEU A 116 -5.36 -7.82 -2.39
C LEU A 116 -5.92 -8.30 -1.05
N ASN A 117 -7.24 -8.41 -0.91
CA ASN A 117 -7.83 -9.21 0.15
C ASN A 117 -9.11 -9.91 -0.33
N PHE A 118 -9.36 -11.13 0.14
CA PHE A 118 -10.58 -11.85 -0.19
C PHE A 118 -11.73 -11.41 0.72
N HIS A 119 -12.96 -11.47 0.23
CA HIS A 119 -14.12 -11.20 1.07
C HIS A 119 -14.14 -12.12 2.31
N PRO A 120 -14.53 -11.66 3.51
CA PRO A 120 -14.49 -12.49 4.72
C PRO A 120 -15.28 -13.80 4.60
N ASN A 121 -16.35 -13.78 3.79
CA ASN A 121 -17.17 -14.96 3.52
C ASN A 121 -16.71 -15.80 2.32
N PHE A 122 -15.51 -15.58 1.74
CA PHE A 122 -15.10 -16.19 0.47
C PHE A 122 -15.17 -17.73 0.44
N ALA A 123 -14.71 -18.39 1.50
CA ALA A 123 -14.67 -19.86 1.61
C ALA A 123 -16.03 -20.51 1.90
N GLY A 124 -17.06 -19.73 2.24
CA GLY A 124 -18.36 -20.26 2.63
C GLY A 124 -19.06 -21.04 1.49
N PRO A 125 -19.95 -22.01 1.79
CA PRO A 125 -20.75 -22.74 0.78
C PRO A 125 -21.61 -21.84 -0.10
N ASN A 126 -22.05 -20.70 0.45
CA ASN A 126 -22.74 -19.61 -0.25
C ASN A 126 -21.93 -18.32 -0.15
N GLY A 127 -20.60 -18.46 -0.04
CA GLY A 127 -19.67 -17.37 0.16
C GLY A 127 -19.64 -16.41 -1.02
N THR A 128 -19.52 -15.11 -0.73
CA THR A 128 -19.30 -14.11 -1.78
C THR A 128 -17.97 -14.39 -2.46
N LYS A 129 -18.00 -14.73 -3.75
CA LYS A 129 -16.81 -15.00 -4.55
C LYS A 129 -16.20 -13.70 -5.06
N THR A 130 -15.83 -12.84 -4.13
CA THR A 130 -15.24 -11.53 -4.41
C THR A 130 -13.91 -11.35 -3.70
N ALA A 131 -13.06 -10.54 -4.32
CA ALA A 131 -11.84 -10.03 -3.72
C ALA A 131 -11.79 -8.52 -3.95
N PHE A 132 -10.86 -7.85 -3.28
CA PHE A 132 -10.70 -6.42 -3.31
C PHE A 132 -9.26 -6.09 -3.61
N LEU A 133 -9.05 -5.20 -4.56
CA LEU A 133 -7.75 -4.78 -5.04
C LEU A 133 -7.54 -3.33 -4.65
N MET A 134 -6.46 -3.06 -3.92
CA MET A 134 -6.03 -1.69 -3.60
C MET A 134 -4.87 -1.30 -4.50
N TYR A 135 -5.01 -0.21 -5.26
CA TYR A 135 -3.99 0.21 -6.21
C TYR A 135 -4.02 1.73 -6.46
N SER A 136 -2.94 2.28 -7.00
CA SER A 136 -2.91 3.64 -7.54
C SER A 136 -2.99 3.64 -9.05
N GLY A 137 -3.66 4.64 -9.61
CA GLY A 137 -3.72 4.85 -11.05
C GLY A 137 -3.95 6.30 -11.42
N ASN A 138 -3.97 6.57 -12.72
CA ASN A 138 -4.40 7.87 -13.22
C ASN A 138 -5.86 8.16 -12.81
N PRO A 139 -6.23 9.43 -12.57
CA PRO A 139 -7.62 9.80 -12.33
C PRO A 139 -8.52 9.32 -13.48
N LYS A 140 -9.41 8.36 -13.23
CA LYS A 140 -10.37 7.83 -14.22
C LYS A 140 -11.63 8.69 -14.28
N ASP A 141 -12.06 9.18 -13.12
CA ASP A 141 -13.19 10.08 -12.93
C ASP A 141 -13.00 10.87 -11.62
N VAL A 142 -12.66 12.16 -11.73
CA VAL A 142 -12.46 13.04 -10.56
C VAL A 142 -13.75 13.33 -9.80
N THR A 143 -14.92 13.02 -10.37
CA THR A 143 -16.22 13.21 -9.70
C THR A 143 -16.52 12.14 -8.65
N LEU A 144 -15.82 11.00 -8.71
CA LEU A 144 -15.92 9.93 -7.72
C LEU A 144 -15.05 10.17 -6.48
N LEU A 145 -14.15 11.15 -6.56
CA LEU A 145 -13.33 11.52 -5.42
C LEU A 145 -14.23 12.15 -4.35
N PRO A 146 -14.10 11.78 -3.06
CA PRO A 146 -14.90 12.36 -2.00
C PRO A 146 -14.77 13.88 -2.09
N ASN A 147 -15.91 14.58 -2.03
CA ASN A 147 -16.15 15.97 -2.49
C ASN A 147 -15.15 17.07 -2.03
N ASN A 148 -14.13 16.77 -1.24
CA ASN A 148 -13.05 17.69 -0.83
C ASN A 148 -11.64 17.25 -1.28
N ALA A 149 -11.44 16.04 -1.82
CA ALA A 149 -10.12 15.51 -2.18
C ALA A 149 -9.66 15.90 -3.59
N ALA A 150 -10.58 16.21 -4.52
CA ALA A 150 -10.26 16.54 -5.91
C ALA A 150 -10.30 18.03 -6.24
N ILE A 151 -11.18 18.76 -5.58
CA ILE A 151 -11.49 20.16 -5.86
C ILE A 151 -11.93 20.68 -4.51
N SER A 152 -11.16 21.59 -3.90
CA SER A 152 -11.63 22.36 -2.75
C SER A 152 -12.95 23.06 -3.15
N PRO A 153 -14.14 22.58 -2.74
CA PRO A 153 -15.33 23.40 -2.88
C PRO A 153 -15.14 24.53 -1.89
N LYS A 154 -15.48 25.76 -2.26
CA LYS A 154 -15.58 26.85 -1.29
C LYS A 154 -16.36 26.35 -0.06
N ARG A 155 -15.67 26.23 1.08
CA ARG A 155 -16.27 25.89 2.36
C ARG A 155 -17.41 26.88 2.68
N PRO A 156 -18.41 26.47 3.49
CA PRO A 156 -19.35 27.39 4.11
C PRO A 156 -18.61 28.55 4.80
N ALA A 157 -19.13 29.77 4.67
CA ALA A 157 -18.46 31.00 5.10
C ALA A 157 -18.23 31.12 6.63
N ASP A 158 -18.75 30.18 7.42
CA ASP A 158 -18.72 30.15 8.88
C ASP A 158 -17.68 29.18 9.48
N TRP A 159 -16.99 28.41 8.64
CA TRP A 159 -16.03 27.41 9.10
C TRP A 159 -14.67 28.05 9.48
N GLY A 160 -14.45 28.22 10.79
CA GLY A 160 -13.31 28.97 11.37
C GLY A 160 -13.72 30.10 12.33
N SER A 161 -15.02 30.41 12.41
CA SER A 161 -15.54 31.44 13.33
C SER A 161 -15.74 30.97 14.78
N GLN A 162 -15.35 29.73 15.12
CA GLN A 162 -15.32 29.30 16.52
C GLN A 162 -14.08 29.88 17.20
N THR A 163 -14.17 31.14 17.61
CA THR A 163 -13.31 31.78 18.61
C THR A 163 -13.56 31.24 20.03
N GLY A 164 -14.05 30.00 20.15
CA GLY A 164 -14.41 29.39 21.43
C GLY A 164 -13.25 28.60 22.01
N ASP A 165 -12.45 29.25 22.86
CA ASP A 165 -11.68 28.72 24.00
C ASP A 165 -11.45 27.19 24.05
N LEU A 166 -10.75 26.63 23.06
CA LEU A 166 -10.12 25.32 23.22
C LEU A 166 -8.71 25.56 23.78
N PRO A 167 -8.43 25.20 25.05
CA PRO A 167 -7.11 25.35 25.63
C PRO A 167 -6.16 24.33 24.98
N GLY A 168 -5.39 24.77 23.98
CA GLY A 168 -4.41 23.95 23.27
C GLY A 168 -4.41 24.09 21.74
N GLY A 169 -5.20 24.98 21.16
CA GLY A 169 -5.09 25.30 19.73
C GLY A 169 -3.79 26.03 19.43
N TYR A 170 -2.94 25.45 18.59
CA TYR A 170 -1.79 26.16 18.02
C TYR A 170 -2.31 27.33 17.16
N GLU A 171 -2.03 28.57 17.57
CA GLU A 171 -2.24 29.75 16.71
C GLU A 171 -1.11 29.76 15.67
N TRP A 172 -1.48 29.63 14.38
CA TRP A 172 -0.53 29.62 13.27
C TRP A 172 -0.37 31.04 12.70
N PRO A 173 0.86 31.51 12.40
CA PRO A 173 1.07 32.83 11.80
C PRO A 173 0.55 32.88 10.35
N GLU A 174 -0.37 33.80 10.06
CA GLU A 174 -1.03 33.94 8.74
C GLU A 174 -0.10 34.47 7.63
N ASP A 175 1.08 34.99 7.97
CA ASP A 175 2.01 35.70 7.07
C ASP A 175 2.94 34.79 6.25
N LEU A 176 3.10 33.52 6.63
CA LEU A 176 3.89 32.53 5.88
C LEU A 176 3.21 32.09 4.57
N CYS A 177 1.90 32.29 4.44
CA CYS A 177 1.09 31.59 3.45
C CYS A 177 0.78 32.36 2.16
N THR A 178 1.11 33.66 2.11
CA THR A 178 0.78 34.54 0.97
C THR A 178 1.66 34.36 -0.28
N ASN A 179 2.72 33.56 -0.21
CA ASN A 179 3.69 33.39 -1.31
C ASN A 179 3.50 32.12 -2.15
N LEU A 180 2.52 31.28 -1.82
CA LEU A 180 2.19 30.08 -2.59
C LEU A 180 1.24 30.49 -3.74
N GLY A 181 1.78 30.58 -4.96
CA GLY A 181 0.99 30.91 -6.14
C GLY A 181 -0.12 29.88 -6.42
N PRO A 182 -1.19 30.26 -7.14
CA PRO A 182 -2.34 29.39 -7.41
C PRO A 182 -2.05 28.17 -8.32
N ASP A 183 -0.86 28.07 -8.91
CA ASP A 183 -0.55 27.15 -10.03
C ASP A 183 0.66 26.24 -9.76
N ASN A 184 0.81 25.67 -8.56
CA ASN A 184 1.98 24.85 -8.23
C ASN A 184 2.06 23.46 -8.93
N TYR A 185 1.12 23.12 -9.82
CA TYR A 185 1.10 21.81 -10.51
C TYR A 185 0.61 21.86 -11.98
N ASN A 186 0.88 22.92 -12.74
CA ASN A 186 0.34 23.07 -14.11
C ASN A 186 -1.21 22.94 -14.22
N GLY A 187 -1.93 23.04 -13.09
CA GLY A 187 -3.37 22.80 -12.99
C GLY A 187 -3.80 21.38 -12.60
N GLU A 188 -2.88 20.43 -12.40
CA GLU A 188 -3.20 19.07 -11.95
C GLU A 188 -3.12 18.96 -10.42
N ILE A 189 -4.27 19.03 -9.77
CA ILE A 189 -4.39 18.91 -8.29
C ILE A 189 -4.03 17.49 -7.81
N CYS A 190 -3.91 16.52 -8.73
CA CYS A 190 -3.73 15.13 -8.39
C CYS A 190 -2.80 14.35 -9.32
N GLU A 191 -1.69 13.84 -8.79
CA GLU A 191 -0.77 12.99 -9.54
C GLU A 191 -1.38 11.59 -9.72
N LYS A 192 -1.78 10.95 -8.61
CA LYS A 192 -2.44 9.63 -8.63
C LYS A 192 -3.62 9.56 -7.68
N VAL A 193 -4.58 8.71 -8.01
CA VAL A 193 -5.69 8.36 -7.14
C VAL A 193 -5.49 6.92 -6.67
N TYR A 194 -5.72 6.68 -5.38
CA TYR A 194 -5.77 5.34 -4.83
C TYR A 194 -7.19 4.79 -4.90
N TYR A 195 -7.35 3.61 -5.47
CA TYR A 195 -8.62 2.93 -5.67
C TYR A 195 -8.68 1.66 -4.84
N MET A 196 -9.90 1.31 -4.43
CA MET A 196 -10.25 -0.03 -3.99
C MET A 196 -11.33 -0.56 -4.92
N ASP A 197 -10.97 -1.50 -5.78
CA ASP A 197 -11.92 -2.16 -6.67
C ASP A 197 -12.35 -3.49 -6.07
N ARG A 198 -13.66 -3.76 -6.09
CA ARG A 198 -14.19 -5.11 -5.91
C ARG A 198 -14.11 -5.85 -7.24
N VAL A 199 -13.64 -7.09 -7.19
CA VAL A 199 -13.60 -8.00 -8.33
C VAL A 199 -14.35 -9.28 -8.03
N ASN A 200 -15.05 -9.81 -9.02
CA ASN A 200 -15.62 -11.16 -8.96
C ASN A 200 -14.51 -12.18 -9.25
N VAL A 201 -14.46 -13.26 -8.48
CA VAL A 201 -13.45 -14.32 -8.60
C VAL A 201 -14.13 -15.60 -9.03
N ASN A 202 -13.68 -16.18 -10.14
CA ASN A 202 -14.15 -17.47 -10.61
C ASN A 202 -12.97 -18.43 -10.73
N LEU A 203 -12.76 -19.24 -9.69
CA LEU A 203 -11.67 -20.22 -9.65
C LEU A 203 -12.04 -21.58 -10.27
N ASP A 204 -13.33 -21.87 -10.39
CA ASP A 204 -13.85 -23.15 -10.93
C ASP A 204 -14.02 -23.12 -12.46
N ALA A 205 -13.81 -21.96 -13.08
CA ALA A 205 -13.80 -21.86 -14.53
C ALA A 205 -12.67 -22.70 -15.15
N ALA A 206 -12.86 -23.11 -16.41
CA ALA A 206 -11.80 -23.77 -17.18
C ALA A 206 -10.51 -22.94 -17.26
N THR A 207 -10.63 -21.62 -17.11
CA THR A 207 -9.52 -20.70 -16.89
C THR A 207 -9.88 -19.78 -15.73
N PRO A 208 -9.27 -19.97 -14.55
CA PRO A 208 -9.49 -19.12 -13.38
C PRO A 208 -9.29 -17.64 -13.73
N VAL A 209 -10.19 -16.78 -13.26
CA VAL A 209 -10.20 -15.36 -13.63
C VAL A 209 -10.78 -14.48 -12.53
N MET A 210 -10.28 -13.25 -12.46
CA MET A 210 -10.87 -12.14 -11.71
C MET A 210 -11.42 -11.10 -12.68
N THR A 211 -12.67 -10.70 -12.51
CA THR A 211 -13.31 -9.68 -13.35
C THR A 211 -13.71 -8.46 -12.52
N PRO A 212 -13.38 -7.23 -12.95
CA PRO A 212 -13.84 -6.01 -12.28
C PRO A 212 -15.36 -5.99 -12.11
N ASP A 213 -15.82 -5.63 -10.91
CA ASP A 213 -17.23 -5.47 -10.59
C ASP A 213 -17.57 -3.99 -10.40
N ILE A 214 -16.98 -3.35 -9.38
CA ILE A 214 -17.18 -1.95 -9.05
C ILE A 214 -15.93 -1.36 -8.43
N THR A 215 -15.66 -0.07 -8.70
CA THR A 215 -14.77 0.73 -7.85
C THR A 215 -15.50 1.03 -6.56
N LEU A 216 -15.24 0.22 -5.54
CA LEU A 216 -15.91 0.33 -4.25
C LEU A 216 -15.52 1.61 -3.54
N TYR A 217 -14.27 2.05 -3.67
CA TYR A 217 -13.82 3.33 -3.14
C TYR A 217 -12.81 3.95 -4.09
N ALA A 218 -13.07 5.19 -4.49
CA ALA A 218 -12.09 6.05 -5.12
C ALA A 218 -11.57 6.97 -4.03
N GLY A 219 -10.34 6.70 -3.61
CA GLY A 219 -9.78 7.27 -2.40
C GLY A 219 -9.10 8.59 -2.61
N VAL A 220 -7.95 8.68 -1.97
CA VAL A 220 -7.25 9.93 -1.74
C VAL A 220 -6.41 10.27 -2.96
N CYS A 221 -6.35 11.56 -3.24
CA CYS A 221 -5.35 12.07 -4.14
C CYS A 221 -3.95 12.00 -3.51
N GLY A 222 -3.05 11.24 -4.13
CA GLY A 222 -1.61 11.31 -3.92
C GLY A 222 -1.02 12.38 -4.82
N SER A 223 -0.17 13.22 -4.24
CA SER A 223 0.48 14.35 -4.91
C SER A 223 2.00 14.23 -4.98
N SER A 224 2.53 13.07 -4.57
CA SER A 224 3.87 12.64 -4.89
C SER A 224 3.87 11.14 -5.18
N SER A 225 5.01 10.69 -5.68
CA SER A 225 5.32 9.29 -5.90
C SER A 225 5.54 8.47 -4.62
N THR A 226 5.39 9.08 -3.44
CA THR A 226 5.67 8.46 -2.13
C THR A 226 4.56 8.72 -1.12
N HIS A 227 4.63 8.07 0.04
CA HIS A 227 3.63 8.21 1.10
C HIS A 227 2.23 7.77 0.66
N GLY A 228 2.22 6.73 -0.16
CA GLY A 228 1.01 6.04 -0.55
C GLY A 228 0.38 5.29 0.62
N PRO A 229 -0.76 4.62 0.36
CA PRO A 229 -1.34 3.71 1.29
C PRO A 229 -0.47 2.48 1.47
N GLY A 230 -0.82 1.76 2.52
CA GLY A 230 -0.16 0.53 2.88
C GLY A 230 -0.93 -0.68 2.38
N SER A 231 -1.37 -1.51 3.34
CA SER A 231 -2.04 -2.78 3.10
C SER A 231 -3.55 -2.70 3.29
N LEU A 232 -4.28 -3.63 2.65
CA LEU A 232 -5.66 -3.96 2.97
C LEU A 232 -5.69 -5.23 3.83
N LEU A 233 -6.30 -5.16 5.01
CA LEU A 233 -6.33 -6.25 5.98
C LEU A 233 -7.79 -6.58 6.38
N GLU A 234 -8.13 -7.85 6.41
CA GLU A 234 -9.40 -8.35 6.93
C GLU A 234 -9.24 -8.65 8.43
N ILE A 235 -10.19 -8.18 9.24
CA ILE A 235 -10.24 -8.43 10.68
C ILE A 235 -11.70 -8.60 11.08
N ASN A 236 -12.06 -9.78 11.58
CA ASN A 236 -13.37 -10.08 12.16
C ASN A 236 -14.58 -9.71 11.26
N GLY A 237 -14.44 -9.87 9.94
CA GLY A 237 -15.46 -9.56 8.96
C GLY A 237 -15.43 -8.14 8.40
N ASP A 238 -14.56 -7.26 8.91
CA ASP A 238 -14.38 -5.89 8.42
C ASP A 238 -13.05 -5.74 7.68
N PHE A 239 -12.96 -4.70 6.85
CA PHE A 239 -11.72 -4.36 6.17
C PHE A 239 -11.07 -3.12 6.78
N TYR A 240 -9.77 -3.20 7.01
CA TYR A 240 -8.93 -2.12 7.48
C TYR A 240 -7.93 -1.78 6.39
N PHE A 241 -7.74 -0.50 6.12
CA PHE A 241 -6.71 -0.05 5.19
C PHE A 241 -6.06 1.23 5.69
N SER A 242 -4.76 1.34 5.46
CA SER A 242 -3.97 2.49 5.86
C SER A 242 -3.72 3.40 4.67
N MET A 243 -3.97 4.69 4.82
CA MET A 243 -3.62 5.73 3.87
C MET A 243 -2.46 6.55 4.42
N GLY A 244 -1.41 6.73 3.62
CA GLY A 244 -0.40 7.74 3.91
C GLY A 244 -0.96 9.15 3.81
N ASP A 245 -0.15 10.10 4.25
CA ASP A 245 -0.48 11.51 4.17
C ASP A 245 -0.49 12.04 2.73
N GLY A 246 -0.01 11.24 1.78
CA GLY A 246 0.00 11.53 0.34
C GLY A 246 0.97 12.64 -0.06
N SER A 247 2.00 12.86 0.76
CA SER A 247 3.06 13.89 0.68
C SER A 247 3.11 14.69 -0.62
N GLN A 248 3.11 16.02 -0.49
CA GLN A 248 3.32 16.99 -1.56
C GLN A 248 4.81 17.33 -1.67
N PHE A 249 5.61 16.42 -2.23
CA PHE A 249 6.89 16.79 -2.82
C PHE A 249 6.80 16.71 -4.33
N ALA A 250 6.50 17.84 -4.96
CA ALA A 250 7.22 18.24 -6.15
C ALA A 250 7.90 19.54 -5.78
N ALA A 251 9.23 19.51 -5.67
CA ALA A 251 10.10 20.66 -5.50
C ALA A 251 9.39 21.97 -5.88
N MET A 252 8.88 22.72 -4.89
CA MET A 252 8.78 24.15 -5.06
C MET A 252 10.17 24.55 -5.51
N GLY A 253 10.31 24.94 -6.77
CA GLY A 253 11.63 25.18 -7.34
C GLY A 253 12.38 26.10 -6.38
N SER A 254 13.69 25.90 -6.21
CA SER A 254 14.55 26.67 -5.28
C SER A 254 14.40 28.20 -5.36
N GLN A 255 13.72 28.68 -6.39
CA GLN A 255 13.22 30.03 -6.62
C GLN A 255 12.08 30.51 -5.68
N PHE A 256 11.32 29.62 -5.02
CA PHE A 256 10.18 30.03 -4.16
C PHE A 256 10.44 29.86 -2.66
N ILE A 257 11.46 29.10 -2.24
CA ILE A 257 11.85 28.97 -0.84
C ILE A 257 13.36 29.18 -0.71
N PRO A 258 13.84 30.21 0.02
CA PRO A 258 15.26 30.39 0.26
C PRO A 258 15.82 29.19 1.06
N ALA A 259 16.96 28.65 0.61
CA ALA A 259 17.70 27.65 1.36
C ALA A 259 17.97 28.14 2.81
N PRO A 260 17.86 27.27 3.83
CA PRO A 260 17.84 25.80 3.78
C PRO A 260 16.45 25.14 3.77
N LEU A 261 15.38 25.94 3.69
CA LEU A 261 13.99 25.45 3.81
C LEU A 261 13.51 24.63 2.59
N ASN A 262 14.36 24.47 1.56
CA ASN A 262 14.11 23.62 0.40
C ASN A 262 14.37 22.11 0.65
N ILE A 263 14.74 21.75 1.88
CA ILE A 263 14.95 20.38 2.36
C ILE A 263 14.06 20.15 3.58
N ILE A 264 12.78 20.48 3.44
CA ILE A 264 11.81 20.23 4.49
C ILE A 264 10.76 19.29 3.92
N ASP A 265 10.80 18.09 4.47
CA ASP A 265 9.77 17.07 4.35
C ASP A 265 8.42 17.64 4.81
N PRO A 266 7.35 17.55 4.01
CA PRO A 266 6.02 17.93 4.47
C PRO A 266 5.65 17.07 5.69
N GLY A 267 5.31 17.75 6.78
CA GLY A 267 5.39 17.24 8.15
C GLY A 267 6.22 18.10 9.11
N PHE A 268 6.81 19.18 8.60
CA PHE A 268 7.33 20.26 9.43
C PHE A 268 6.25 21.30 9.72
N PRO A 269 6.06 21.68 10.99
CA PRO A 269 5.16 22.75 11.40
C PRO A 269 5.30 24.02 10.58
N ASP A 270 6.52 24.38 10.16
CA ASP A 270 6.80 25.67 9.50
C ASP A 270 6.48 25.71 8.00
N VAL A 271 6.28 24.56 7.36
CA VAL A 271 5.96 24.42 5.91
C VAL A 271 4.52 23.90 5.72
N ASP A 272 4.10 22.98 6.59
CA ASP A 272 2.70 22.55 6.75
C ASP A 272 1.87 23.58 7.56
N ALA A 273 2.45 24.74 7.92
CA ALA A 273 1.83 25.83 8.69
C ALA A 273 0.57 26.40 8.04
N CYS A 274 0.42 26.21 6.74
CA CYS A 274 -0.47 27.00 5.92
C CYS A 274 -1.77 26.29 5.59
N TYR A 275 -2.75 26.45 6.50
CA TYR A 275 -4.15 26.42 6.10
C TYR A 275 -4.48 27.74 5.40
N VAL A 276 -4.53 27.77 4.07
CA VAL A 276 -5.06 28.94 3.32
C VAL A 276 -6.49 28.62 2.85
N PRO A 277 -7.52 29.07 3.58
CA PRO A 277 -8.90 28.90 3.14
C PRO A 277 -9.09 29.52 1.75
N GLY A 278 -9.39 28.70 0.76
CA GLY A 278 -9.64 29.11 -0.63
C GLY A 278 -8.50 28.91 -1.63
N ALA A 279 -7.29 28.54 -1.19
CA ALA A 279 -6.18 28.22 -2.10
C ALA A 279 -5.98 26.71 -2.34
N GLY A 280 -6.64 25.83 -1.57
CA GLY A 280 -6.58 24.37 -1.76
C GLY A 280 -5.27 23.71 -1.29
N LEU A 281 -4.48 24.40 -0.46
CA LEU A 281 -3.13 24.00 -0.05
C LEU A 281 -3.07 23.29 1.31
N ASP A 282 -4.02 22.41 1.61
CA ASP A 282 -3.92 21.59 2.82
C ASP A 282 -2.78 20.56 2.65
N GLN A 283 -1.74 20.56 3.49
CA GLN A 283 -0.54 19.71 3.34
C GLN A 283 -0.51 18.48 4.26
N GLY A 284 0.37 17.53 3.95
CA GLY A 284 0.37 16.13 4.40
C GLY A 284 0.05 15.90 5.88
N GLN A 285 0.90 16.38 6.80
CA GLN A 285 0.72 16.13 8.23
C GLN A 285 -0.53 16.84 8.78
N PHE A 286 -0.86 18.03 8.28
CA PHE A 286 -2.10 18.70 8.64
C PHE A 286 -3.34 17.86 8.28
N ARG A 287 -3.41 17.35 7.04
CA ARG A 287 -4.49 16.45 6.62
C ARG A 287 -4.48 15.16 7.44
N ALA A 288 -3.29 14.62 7.72
CA ALA A 288 -3.12 13.42 8.56
C ALA A 288 -3.71 13.60 9.96
N GLN A 289 -3.66 14.80 10.55
CA GLN A 289 -4.23 15.09 11.87
C GLN A 289 -5.73 15.42 11.86
N ARG A 290 -6.30 15.74 10.71
CA ARG A 290 -7.67 16.22 10.55
C ARG A 290 -8.64 15.12 10.15
N LEU A 291 -9.83 15.11 10.75
CA LEU A 291 -10.84 14.06 10.51
C LEU A 291 -11.64 14.26 9.23
N ASP A 292 -11.61 15.46 8.66
CA ASP A 292 -12.25 15.79 7.37
C ASP A 292 -11.46 15.28 6.16
N PHE A 293 -10.30 14.66 6.37
CA PHE A 293 -9.46 14.12 5.31
C PHE A 293 -9.15 12.63 5.53
N PRO A 294 -9.21 11.82 4.46
CA PRO A 294 -8.80 10.42 4.49
C PRO A 294 -7.27 10.21 4.53
N ASN A 295 -6.47 11.22 4.19
CA ASN A 295 -5.00 11.18 4.27
C ASN A 295 -4.53 10.86 5.69
N GLY A 296 -3.49 10.04 5.81
CA GLY A 296 -2.81 9.74 7.07
C GLY A 296 -3.67 9.00 8.09
N LYS A 297 -4.63 8.20 7.63
CA LYS A 297 -5.58 7.45 8.48
C LYS A 297 -5.40 5.96 8.34
N VAL A 298 -5.75 5.23 9.39
CA VAL A 298 -6.27 3.87 9.22
C VAL A 298 -7.77 3.95 9.25
N MET A 299 -8.41 3.45 8.20
CA MET A 299 -9.85 3.44 8.03
C MET A 299 -10.36 2.00 8.07
N ARG A 300 -11.56 1.84 8.62
CA ARG A 300 -12.31 0.60 8.66
C ARG A 300 -13.55 0.73 7.78
N ILE A 301 -13.74 -0.24 6.89
CA ILE A 301 -14.97 -0.47 6.14
C ILE A 301 -15.73 -1.58 6.86
N PRO A 302 -16.90 -1.28 7.47
CA PRO A 302 -17.75 -2.31 8.05
C PRO A 302 -18.09 -3.41 7.03
N GLY A 303 -18.02 -4.68 7.44
CA GLY A 303 -18.23 -5.84 6.56
C GLY A 303 -19.52 -5.80 5.75
N LYS A 304 -20.60 -5.27 6.35
CA LYS A 304 -21.91 -5.10 5.69
C LYS A 304 -21.88 -4.18 4.46
N LEU A 305 -20.83 -3.36 4.31
CA LEU A 305 -20.67 -2.41 3.19
C LEU A 305 -19.76 -2.97 2.08
N LEU A 306 -19.07 -4.09 2.30
CA LEU A 306 -18.21 -4.72 1.29
C LEU A 306 -19.01 -5.23 0.08
N ASP A 307 -20.26 -5.62 0.33
CA ASP A 307 -21.23 -6.05 -0.69
C ASP A 307 -22.08 -4.87 -1.22
N SER A 308 -21.71 -3.62 -0.94
CA SER A 308 -22.44 -2.45 -1.43
C SER A 308 -22.57 -2.47 -2.97
N PRO A 309 -23.77 -2.21 -3.53
CA PRO A 309 -23.95 -2.11 -4.98
C PRO A 309 -23.54 -0.74 -5.52
N THR A 310 -23.17 0.21 -4.65
CA THR A 310 -22.76 1.57 -5.02
C THR A 310 -21.39 1.88 -4.41
N PRO A 311 -20.61 2.80 -5.03
CA PRO A 311 -19.37 3.26 -4.44
C PRO A 311 -19.59 3.82 -3.04
N LEU A 312 -18.62 3.57 -2.16
CA LEU A 312 -18.55 4.09 -0.81
C LEU A 312 -17.94 5.49 -0.82
N THR A 313 -18.41 6.30 0.11
CA THR A 313 -17.86 7.61 0.43
C THR A 313 -17.01 7.52 1.69
N PHE A 314 -16.27 8.59 2.00
CA PHE A 314 -15.49 8.66 3.24
C PHE A 314 -16.38 8.59 4.49
N ASP A 315 -17.62 9.09 4.43
CA ASP A 315 -18.57 9.05 5.55
C ASP A 315 -19.08 7.62 5.84
N ASP A 316 -18.91 6.68 4.90
CA ASP A 316 -19.26 5.27 5.08
C ASP A 316 -18.19 4.49 5.89
N MET A 317 -17.06 5.14 6.21
CA MET A 317 -15.91 4.53 6.86
C MET A 317 -15.74 5.03 8.29
N GLU A 318 -15.14 4.19 9.13
CA GLU A 318 -14.73 4.57 10.49
C GLU A 318 -13.23 4.88 10.50
N ILE A 319 -12.85 6.02 11.07
CA ILE A 319 -11.44 6.37 11.31
C ILE A 319 -10.99 5.67 12.58
N VAL A 320 -10.07 4.72 12.44
CA VAL A 320 -9.49 3.93 13.54
C VAL A 320 -8.33 4.69 14.17
N THR A 321 -7.42 5.19 13.34
CA THR A 321 -6.29 6.01 13.79
C THR A 321 -6.03 7.15 12.81
N LYS A 322 -5.28 8.16 13.26
CA LYS A 322 -4.88 9.31 12.46
C LYS A 322 -3.43 9.69 12.73
N GLY A 323 -2.85 10.49 11.85
CA GLY A 323 -1.48 10.98 11.96
C GLY A 323 -0.43 10.07 11.34
N ASN A 324 -0.84 9.09 10.54
CA ASN A 324 0.10 8.25 9.80
C ASN A 324 0.74 9.05 8.67
N ARG A 325 2.03 8.83 8.43
CA ARG A 325 2.78 9.53 7.38
C ARG A 325 2.90 8.67 6.12
N GLN A 326 3.58 7.53 6.24
CA GLN A 326 3.80 6.55 5.18
C GLN A 326 3.59 5.14 5.76
N PRO A 327 2.34 4.76 6.06
CA PRO A 327 2.03 3.45 6.59
C PRO A 327 2.22 2.40 5.49
N PHE A 328 2.90 1.30 5.79
CA PHE A 328 3.15 0.23 4.82
C PHE A 328 2.36 -1.04 5.13
N ARG A 329 2.84 -1.91 6.03
CA ARG A 329 2.17 -3.17 6.34
C ARG A 329 1.49 -3.08 7.70
N MET A 330 0.24 -3.54 7.74
CA MET A 330 -0.49 -3.78 8.97
C MET A 330 -0.43 -5.26 9.34
N PHE A 331 -0.42 -5.52 10.64
CA PHE A 331 -0.51 -6.86 11.19
C PHE A 331 -1.51 -6.86 12.34
N TYR A 332 -2.40 -7.83 12.37
CA TYR A 332 -3.38 -7.98 13.44
C TYR A 332 -3.07 -9.24 14.25
N ARG A 333 -3.11 -9.10 15.57
CA ARG A 333 -2.92 -10.20 16.50
C ARG A 333 -4.22 -10.49 17.24
N GLU A 334 -4.83 -11.62 16.91
CA GLU A 334 -6.11 -12.06 17.49
C GLU A 334 -6.07 -12.28 19.01
N THR A 335 -4.94 -12.72 19.57
CA THR A 335 -4.87 -13.13 20.98
C THR A 335 -5.19 -12.01 21.98
N ASP A 336 -4.98 -10.76 21.57
CA ASP A 336 -5.23 -9.58 22.39
C ASP A 336 -5.83 -8.41 21.58
N ASP A 337 -6.49 -8.73 20.45
CA ASP A 337 -7.23 -7.78 19.63
C ASP A 337 -6.41 -6.50 19.29
N THR A 338 -5.14 -6.70 18.90
CA THR A 338 -4.20 -5.59 18.68
C THR A 338 -3.82 -5.48 17.20
N LEU A 339 -4.04 -4.28 16.65
CA LEU A 339 -3.57 -3.89 15.31
C LEU A 339 -2.23 -3.15 15.41
N PHE A 340 -1.24 -3.67 14.71
CA PHE A 340 0.08 -3.07 14.53
C PHE A 340 0.17 -2.45 13.14
N ILE A 341 0.76 -1.26 13.05
CA ILE A 341 0.98 -0.54 11.80
C ILE A 341 2.45 -0.18 11.74
N GLY A 342 3.13 -0.61 10.67
CA GLY A 342 4.42 -0.06 10.32
C GLY A 342 4.23 1.29 9.64
N ASP A 343 4.88 2.33 10.14
CA ASP A 343 4.85 3.69 9.58
C ASP A 343 6.27 4.26 9.52
N VAL A 344 6.57 5.03 8.48
CA VAL A 344 7.86 5.71 8.31
C VAL A 344 7.70 7.17 8.74
N GLY A 345 8.24 7.47 9.93
CA GLY A 345 8.45 8.84 10.38
C GLY A 345 9.63 9.50 9.67
N GLN A 346 9.76 10.81 9.82
CA GLN A 346 10.95 11.53 9.39
C GLN A 346 12.08 11.35 10.42
N ALA A 347 13.30 11.06 9.96
CA ALA A 347 14.48 11.18 10.80
C ALA A 347 14.80 12.68 10.99
N SER A 348 14.68 13.19 12.21
CA SER A 348 15.22 14.52 12.52
C SER A 348 16.75 14.44 12.43
N THR A 349 17.32 15.15 11.46
CA THR A 349 18.77 15.39 11.36
C THR A 349 19.08 16.83 11.69
#